data_AF-A0A9D4N4W1-F1
#
_entry.id   AF-A0A9D4N4W1-F1
#
_cell.length_a   1.000
_cell.length_b   1.000
_cell.length_c   1.000
_cell.angle_alpha   90.00
_cell.angle_beta   90.00
_cell.angle_gamma   90.00
#
_symmetry.space_group_name_H-M   'P 1'
#
loop_
_entity.id
_entity.type
_entity.pdbx_description
1 polymer ?
#
loop_
_entity_poly.entity_id
_entity_poly.type
_entity_poly.pdbx_seq_one_letter_code
_entity_poly.pdbx_strand_id
1 'polypeptide(L)'
;MKFNWTSDEATTLGITFTNNEKDTVLKNILPKLLNFKNCLKSWHHRKLTLIGKHSIKNKILKKYGDSLLFECNISNTILHKIANENIFLSDVLSAWSDVTHNLETKANSKTILWNNKDITSNNKTFFFKDWFERSIKYVDQLYDYRIKDFYSFDDICYIYGIPSNNFLKYYTLIKSIPIHIKSEINTNNTPCTQT
;
A
#
# COMPACT_ATOMS: atom_id res chain seq x y z
N MET A 1 -18.34 5.21 26.87
CA MET A 1 -18.51 6.68 26.98
C MET A 1 -18.90 7.19 25.60
N LYS A 2 -20.09 7.80 25.42
CA LYS A 2 -20.49 8.40 24.14
C LYS A 2 -19.95 9.83 24.10
N PHE A 3 -19.09 10.12 23.15
CA PHE A 3 -18.56 11.46 22.94
C PHE A 3 -19.56 12.22 22.05
N ASN A 4 -20.31 13.16 22.64
CA ASN A 4 -21.20 14.05 21.90
C ASN A 4 -20.56 15.44 21.86
N TRP A 5 -20.30 15.94 20.65
CA TRP A 5 -19.90 17.32 20.45
C TRP A 5 -21.10 18.24 20.73
N THR A 6 -20.81 19.47 21.19
CA THR A 6 -21.85 20.51 21.31
C THR A 6 -22.29 21.07 19.96
N SER A 7 -21.48 20.89 18.91
CA SER A 7 -21.80 21.15 17.51
C SER A 7 -22.19 19.85 16.79
N ASP A 8 -22.97 19.97 15.71
CA ASP A 8 -23.38 18.79 14.91
C ASP A 8 -22.19 18.12 14.19
N GLU A 9 -21.15 18.90 13.91
CA GLU A 9 -19.91 18.43 13.28
C GLU A 9 -18.69 19.31 13.61
N ALA A 10 -17.50 18.81 13.31
CA ALA A 10 -16.23 19.51 13.39
C ALA A 10 -15.28 19.01 12.28
N THR A 11 -14.58 19.92 11.59
CA THR A 11 -13.64 19.57 10.53
C THR A 11 -12.21 19.91 10.94
N THR A 12 -11.28 18.95 10.82
CA THR A 12 -9.85 19.17 11.03
C THR A 12 -9.02 18.30 10.10
N LEU A 13 -7.91 18.84 9.59
CA LEU A 13 -7.02 18.16 8.62
C LEU A 13 -7.76 17.55 7.40
N GLY A 14 -8.86 18.18 6.99
CA GLY A 14 -9.68 17.70 5.87
C GLY A 14 -10.59 16.51 6.20
N ILE A 15 -10.72 16.14 7.48
CA ILE A 15 -11.64 15.11 7.98
C ILE A 15 -12.77 15.79 8.75
N THR A 16 -14.02 15.48 8.38
CA THR A 16 -15.21 15.99 9.06
C THR A 16 -15.76 14.93 10.01
N PHE A 17 -15.73 15.22 11.30
CA PHE A 17 -16.29 14.39 12.37
C PHE A 17 -17.70 14.87 12.68
N THR A 18 -18.64 13.94 12.79
CA THR A 18 -20.02 14.25 13.19
C THR A 18 -20.41 13.42 14.41
N ASN A 19 -21.51 13.78 15.06
CA ASN A 19 -22.03 13.00 16.19
C ASN A 19 -22.51 11.59 15.78
N ASN A 20 -22.66 11.31 14.49
CA ASN A 20 -23.01 10.01 13.94
C ASN A 20 -21.82 9.39 13.20
N GLU A 21 -21.38 8.22 13.62
CA GLU A 21 -20.26 7.51 13.00
C GLU A 21 -20.50 7.24 11.51
N LYS A 22 -21.72 6.86 11.11
CA LYS A 22 -22.05 6.60 9.70
C LYS A 22 -21.95 7.86 8.84
N ASP A 23 -22.43 8.99 9.37
CA ASP A 23 -22.38 10.27 8.66
C ASP A 23 -20.94 10.77 8.54
N THR A 24 -20.12 10.52 9.56
CA THR A 24 -18.67 10.75 9.53
C THR A 24 -18.01 9.95 8.40
N VAL A 25 -18.26 8.64 8.32
CA VAL A 25 -17.71 7.79 7.25
C VAL A 25 -18.18 8.28 5.87
N LEU A 26 -19.49 8.51 5.71
CA LEU A 26 -20.07 8.95 4.45
C LEU A 26 -19.51 10.30 3.98
N LYS A 27 -19.46 11.31 4.84
CA LYS A 27 -18.98 12.65 4.46
C LYS A 27 -17.52 12.66 4.04
N ASN A 28 -16.68 11.76 4.59
CA ASN A 28 -15.25 11.71 4.26
C ASN A 28 -14.93 10.81 3.06
N ILE A 29 -15.68 9.72 2.87
CA ILE A 29 -15.40 8.73 1.81
C ILE A 29 -16.13 9.06 0.51
N LEU A 30 -17.37 9.53 0.58
CA LEU A 30 -18.20 9.80 -0.61
C LEU A 30 -17.53 10.77 -1.62
N PRO A 31 -16.92 11.91 -1.19
CA PRO A 31 -16.25 12.82 -2.12
C PRO A 31 -15.07 12.15 -2.84
N LYS A 32 -14.31 11.30 -2.12
CA LYS A 32 -13.15 10.58 -2.66
C LYS A 32 -13.57 9.53 -3.67
N LEU A 33 -14.63 8.77 -3.35
CA LEU A 33 -15.22 7.80 -4.28
C LEU A 33 -15.76 8.47 -5.54
N LEU A 34 -16.40 9.63 -5.40
CA LEU A 34 -16.88 10.41 -6.54
C LEU A 34 -15.72 10.90 -7.41
N ASN A 35 -14.63 11.39 -6.81
CA ASN A 35 -13.42 11.77 -7.53
C ASN A 35 -12.85 10.59 -8.34
N PHE A 36 -12.68 9.43 -7.70
CA PHE A 36 -12.22 8.21 -8.38
C PHE A 36 -13.14 7.81 -9.54
N LYS A 37 -14.47 7.87 -9.35
CA LYS A 37 -15.45 7.61 -10.42
C LYS A 37 -15.33 8.60 -11.58
N ASN A 38 -15.06 9.87 -11.30
CA ASN A 38 -14.87 10.90 -12.32
C ASN A 38 -13.57 10.68 -13.12
N CYS A 39 -12.49 10.24 -12.48
CA CYS A 39 -11.27 9.81 -13.16
C CYS A 39 -11.57 8.66 -14.13
N LEU A 40 -12.26 7.61 -13.67
CA LEU A 40 -12.64 6.46 -14.52
C LEU A 40 -13.58 6.86 -15.67
N LYS A 41 -14.53 7.76 -15.44
CA LYS A 41 -15.42 8.28 -16.49
C LYS A 41 -14.61 9.00 -17.57
N SER A 42 -13.62 9.80 -17.16
CA SER A 42 -12.68 10.46 -18.09
C SER A 42 -11.86 9.45 -18.91
N TRP A 43 -11.46 8.30 -18.35
CA TRP A 43 -10.84 7.20 -19.13
C TRP A 43 -11.79 6.61 -20.17
N HIS A 44 -13.05 6.42 -19.78
CA HIS A 44 -14.05 5.82 -20.64
C HIS A 44 -14.28 6.66 -21.90
N HIS A 45 -14.42 7.98 -21.76
CA HIS A 45 -14.69 8.90 -22.87
C HIS A 45 -13.50 9.14 -23.83
N ARG A 46 -12.27 8.75 -23.47
CA ARG A 46 -11.13 8.88 -24.39
C ARG A 46 -11.28 7.94 -25.58
N LYS A 47 -11.07 8.48 -26.79
CA LYS A 47 -10.99 7.77 -28.08
C LYS A 47 -9.71 6.94 -28.21
N LEU A 48 -9.44 6.09 -27.23
CA LEU A 48 -8.43 5.04 -27.34
C LEU A 48 -9.14 3.76 -27.77
N THR A 49 -8.51 3.01 -28.67
CA THR A 49 -8.96 1.64 -28.96
C THR A 49 -8.91 0.82 -27.68
N LEU A 50 -9.72 -0.23 -27.58
CA LEU A 50 -9.69 -1.16 -26.45
C LEU A 50 -8.27 -1.69 -26.20
N ILE A 51 -7.55 -1.97 -27.31
CA ILE A 51 -6.14 -2.37 -27.32
C ILE A 51 -5.24 -1.25 -26.80
N GLY A 52 -5.45 0.01 -27.19
CA GLY A 52 -4.69 1.15 -26.70
C GLY A 52 -4.84 1.37 -25.18
N LYS A 53 -6.08 1.27 -24.66
CA LYS A 53 -6.36 1.34 -23.21
C LYS A 53 -5.68 0.20 -22.45
N HIS A 54 -5.77 -1.02 -22.98
CA HIS A 54 -5.15 -2.20 -22.37
C HIS A 54 -3.61 -2.18 -22.43
N SER A 55 -3.04 -1.68 -23.53
CA SER A 55 -1.60 -1.64 -23.76
C SER A 55 -0.90 -0.63 -22.84
N ILE A 56 -1.49 0.57 -22.66
CA ILE A 56 -0.98 1.58 -21.72
C ILE A 56 -1.04 1.04 -20.27
N LYS A 57 -2.17 0.42 -19.90
CA LYS A 57 -2.36 -0.20 -18.59
C LYS A 57 -1.31 -1.28 -18.35
N ASN A 58 -1.18 -2.24 -19.26
CA ASN A 58 -0.35 -3.41 -19.06
C ASN A 58 1.15 -3.12 -19.11
N LYS A 59 1.62 -2.25 -20.01
CA LYS A 59 3.06 -2.03 -20.17
C LYS A 59 3.66 -1.31 -18.96
N ILE A 60 2.95 -0.29 -18.45
CA ILE A 60 3.41 0.51 -17.32
C ILE A 60 3.17 -0.24 -16.00
N LEU A 61 1.96 -0.73 -15.76
CA LEU A 61 1.63 -1.34 -14.46
C LEU A 61 2.32 -2.68 -14.24
N LYS A 62 2.50 -3.54 -15.25
CA LYS A 62 3.18 -4.84 -15.07
C LYS A 62 4.62 -4.70 -14.59
N LYS A 63 5.30 -3.60 -14.91
CA LYS A 63 6.66 -3.33 -14.43
C LYS A 63 6.71 -3.16 -12.91
N TYR A 64 5.59 -2.76 -12.29
CA TYR A 64 5.51 -2.41 -10.88
C TYR A 64 4.52 -3.28 -10.09
N GLY A 65 4.12 -4.44 -10.64
CA GLY A 65 3.28 -5.42 -9.94
C GLY A 65 1.79 -5.37 -10.28
N ASP A 66 1.41 -4.61 -11.31
CA ASP A 66 0.04 -4.53 -11.86
C ASP A 66 -1.03 -4.21 -10.80
N SER A 67 -1.82 -5.21 -10.39
CA SER A 67 -2.85 -5.07 -9.36
C SER A 67 -2.27 -4.71 -7.98
N LEU A 68 -1.02 -5.07 -7.71
CA LEU A 68 -0.33 -4.78 -6.46
C LEU A 68 -0.31 -3.27 -6.14
N LEU A 69 -0.22 -2.41 -7.16
CA LEU A 69 -0.23 -0.95 -6.99
C LEU A 69 -1.53 -0.41 -6.37
N PHE A 70 -2.62 -1.17 -6.44
CA PHE A 70 -3.91 -0.80 -5.83
C PHE A 70 -4.01 -1.25 -4.36
N GLU A 71 -3.06 -2.02 -3.87
CA GLU A 71 -3.01 -2.52 -2.50
C GLU A 71 -1.88 -1.88 -1.70
N CYS A 72 -0.83 -1.40 -2.37
CA CYS A 72 0.34 -0.81 -1.72
C CYS A 72 0.08 0.56 -1.10
N ASN A 73 0.73 0.81 0.04
CA ASN A 73 0.85 2.13 0.67
C ASN A 73 1.86 3.00 -0.09
N ILE A 74 1.52 3.44 -1.31
CA ILE A 74 2.42 4.22 -2.17
C ILE A 74 2.10 5.71 -2.12
N SER A 75 3.12 6.59 -2.16
CA SER A 75 2.91 8.03 -2.19
C SER A 75 2.55 8.55 -3.60
N ASN A 76 1.75 9.61 -3.66
CA ASN A 76 1.38 10.27 -4.93
C ASN A 76 2.60 10.77 -5.73
N THR A 77 3.68 11.18 -5.04
CA THR A 77 4.93 11.60 -5.70
C THR A 77 5.63 10.45 -6.41
N ILE A 78 5.54 9.23 -5.88
CA ILE A 78 6.11 8.03 -6.49
C ILE A 78 5.19 7.54 -7.61
N LEU A 79 3.86 7.59 -7.42
CA LEU A 79 2.88 7.25 -8.45
C LEU A 79 3.07 8.06 -9.73
N HIS A 80 3.30 9.37 -9.62
CA HIS A 80 3.56 10.22 -10.78
C HIS A 80 4.82 9.78 -11.56
N LYS A 81 5.88 9.37 -10.85
CA LYS A 81 7.11 8.84 -11.45
C LYS A 81 6.88 7.47 -12.11
N ILE A 82 6.14 6.58 -11.45
CA ILE A 82 5.79 5.25 -11.96
C ILE A 82 4.95 5.34 -13.22
N ALA A 83 4.00 6.28 -13.23
CA ALA A 83 3.15 6.54 -14.39
C ALA A 83 3.93 7.11 -15.59
N ASN A 84 5.24 7.34 -15.47
CA ASN A 84 6.09 7.90 -16.52
C ASN A 84 5.47 9.18 -17.11
N GLU A 85 5.05 10.08 -16.23
CA GLU A 85 4.38 11.35 -16.57
C GLU A 85 3.05 11.18 -17.31
N ASN A 86 2.48 9.97 -17.34
CA ASN A 86 1.09 9.77 -17.72
C ASN A 86 0.20 10.31 -16.60
N ILE A 87 -0.10 11.60 -16.69
CA ILE A 87 -0.94 12.36 -15.75
C ILE A 87 -2.21 11.57 -15.42
N PHE A 88 -2.83 10.97 -16.43
CA PHE A 88 -4.07 10.24 -16.23
C PHE A 88 -3.91 8.97 -15.37
N LEU A 89 -2.89 8.15 -15.65
CA LEU A 89 -2.64 6.95 -14.85
C LEU A 89 -2.27 7.34 -13.41
N SER A 90 -1.51 8.44 -13.27
CA SER A 90 -1.22 9.04 -11.97
C SER A 90 -2.49 9.46 -11.23
N ASP A 91 -3.44 10.12 -11.91
CA ASP A 91 -4.72 10.56 -11.32
C ASP A 91 -5.56 9.39 -10.84
N VAL A 92 -5.67 8.32 -11.64
CA VAL A 92 -6.43 7.12 -11.26
C VAL A 92 -5.82 6.43 -10.04
N LEU A 93 -4.50 6.23 -10.04
CA LEU A 93 -3.81 5.58 -8.93
C LEU A 93 -3.86 6.45 -7.66
N SER A 94 -3.71 7.77 -7.79
CA SER A 94 -3.78 8.69 -6.66
C SER A 94 -5.20 8.73 -6.08
N ALA A 95 -6.22 8.85 -6.93
CA ALA A 95 -7.61 8.86 -6.47
C ALA A 95 -8.01 7.53 -5.81
N TRP A 96 -7.47 6.39 -6.27
CA TRP A 96 -7.68 5.11 -5.61
C TRP A 96 -6.95 4.99 -4.26
N SER A 97 -5.70 5.46 -4.20
CA SER A 97 -4.92 5.51 -2.95
C SER A 97 -5.65 6.33 -1.89
N ASP A 98 -6.23 7.47 -2.28
CA ASP A 98 -7.02 8.30 -1.37
C ASP A 98 -8.27 7.59 -0.83
N VAL A 99 -8.95 6.78 -1.65
CA VAL A 99 -10.11 6.00 -1.20
C VAL A 99 -9.69 4.92 -0.21
N THR A 100 -8.64 4.17 -0.52
CA THR A 100 -8.20 3.02 0.28
C THR A 100 -7.58 3.41 1.61
N HIS A 101 -6.73 4.44 1.65
CA HIS A 101 -6.15 4.94 2.91
C HIS A 101 -7.18 5.38 3.96
N ASN A 102 -8.39 5.74 3.53
CA ASN A 102 -9.46 6.17 4.43
C ASN A 102 -10.43 5.04 4.78
N LEU A 103 -10.30 3.89 4.12
CA LEU A 103 -11.04 2.66 4.40
C LEU A 103 -10.25 1.70 5.31
N GLU A 104 -8.95 1.91 5.48
CA GLU A 104 -8.09 1.09 6.36
C GLU A 104 -8.53 1.23 7.83
N THR A 105 -9.48 0.40 8.23
CA THR A 105 -9.67 0.04 9.64
C THR A 105 -8.46 -0.81 10.05
N LYS A 106 -7.62 -0.24 10.91
CA LYS A 106 -6.30 -0.72 11.38
C LYS A 106 -6.25 -2.15 11.98
N ALA A 107 -7.35 -2.90 11.96
CA ALA A 107 -7.42 -4.25 12.51
C ALA A 107 -6.99 -5.27 11.44
N ASN A 108 -5.71 -5.67 11.48
CA ASN A 108 -5.16 -6.89 10.87
C ASN A 108 -4.67 -6.83 9.41
N SER A 109 -4.45 -5.66 8.81
CA SER A 109 -3.78 -5.59 7.51
C SER A 109 -2.27 -5.86 7.66
N LYS A 110 -1.79 -6.93 7.03
CA LYS A 110 -0.34 -7.19 6.94
C LYS A 110 0.33 -6.12 6.08
N THR A 111 1.51 -5.67 6.49
CA THR A 111 2.25 -4.65 5.76
C THR A 111 2.79 -5.21 4.45
N ILE A 112 2.33 -4.64 3.33
CA ILE A 112 2.88 -4.96 2.00
C ILE A 112 4.29 -4.38 1.89
N LEU A 113 5.22 -5.21 1.44
CA LEU A 113 6.64 -4.91 1.32
C LEU A 113 6.93 -3.97 0.13
N TRP A 114 6.27 -4.23 -0.98
CA TRP A 114 6.55 -3.60 -2.26
C TRP A 114 5.87 -2.25 -2.44
N ASN A 115 6.51 -1.35 -3.20
CA ASN A 115 5.98 -0.02 -3.52
C ASN A 115 5.49 0.77 -2.30
N ASN A 116 6.05 0.50 -1.12
CA ASN A 116 5.60 1.10 0.13
C ASN A 116 6.39 2.38 0.42
N LYS A 117 5.70 3.49 0.69
CA LYS A 117 6.28 4.80 0.96
C LYS A 117 7.13 4.83 2.22
N ASP A 118 6.83 3.94 3.17
CA ASP A 118 7.56 3.82 4.44
C ASP A 118 8.81 2.93 4.29
N ILE A 119 8.86 2.07 3.26
CA ILE A 119 9.97 1.16 2.96
C ILE A 119 10.70 1.66 1.70
N THR A 120 11.60 2.62 1.90
CA THR A 120 12.34 3.24 0.79
C THR A 120 13.84 3.28 1.03
N SER A 121 14.61 3.38 -0.05
CA SER A 121 16.04 3.71 -0.02
C SER A 121 16.30 4.81 -1.03
N ASN A 122 16.92 5.91 -0.59
CA ASN A 122 17.18 7.09 -1.40
C ASN A 122 15.93 7.60 -2.16
N ASN A 123 14.78 7.68 -1.48
CA ASN A 123 13.47 8.09 -2.04
C ASN A 123 12.97 7.22 -3.22
N LYS A 124 13.45 5.99 -3.33
CA LYS A 124 12.96 4.98 -4.26
C LYS A 124 12.34 3.82 -3.49
N THR A 125 11.18 3.37 -3.94
CA THR A 125 10.52 2.16 -3.43
C THR A 125 11.15 0.91 -4.01
N PHE A 126 10.94 -0.21 -3.33
CA PHE A 126 11.35 -1.52 -3.81
C PHE A 126 10.23 -2.22 -4.56
N PHE A 127 10.59 -2.85 -5.68
CA PHE A 127 9.78 -3.88 -6.33
C PHE A 127 10.70 -4.88 -7.02
N PHE A 128 10.92 -6.02 -6.37
CA PHE A 128 11.69 -7.13 -6.95
C PHE A 128 10.71 -8.14 -7.55
N LYS A 129 10.49 -8.05 -8.86
CA LYS A 129 9.53 -8.90 -9.57
C LYS A 129 9.81 -10.39 -9.36
N ASP A 130 11.09 -10.78 -9.39
CA ASP A 130 11.55 -12.16 -9.16
C ASP A 130 11.23 -12.67 -7.74
N TRP A 131 11.18 -11.79 -6.75
CA TRP A 131 10.82 -12.14 -5.37
C TRP A 131 9.30 -12.18 -5.20
N PHE A 132 8.58 -11.24 -5.84
CA PHE A 132 7.13 -11.21 -5.83
C PHE A 132 6.51 -12.46 -6.48
N GLU A 133 7.08 -12.91 -7.61
CA GLU A 133 6.66 -14.16 -8.27
C GLU A 133 6.93 -15.41 -7.42
N ARG A 134 7.82 -15.32 -6.43
CA ARG A 134 8.07 -16.36 -5.41
C ARG A 134 7.17 -16.21 -4.18
N SER A 135 6.07 -15.47 -4.31
CA SER A 135 5.06 -15.26 -3.27
C SER A 135 5.53 -14.46 -2.04
N ILE A 136 6.65 -13.73 -2.15
CA ILE A 136 7.07 -12.75 -1.13
C ILE A 136 6.29 -11.46 -1.38
N LYS A 137 5.37 -11.10 -0.49
CA LYS A 137 4.50 -9.92 -0.60
C LYS A 137 4.48 -9.08 0.68
N TYR A 138 4.53 -9.71 1.84
CA TYR A 138 4.36 -9.05 3.14
C TYR A 138 5.66 -9.05 3.94
N VAL A 139 5.82 -8.06 4.82
CA VAL A 139 6.99 -7.97 5.71
C VAL A 139 7.05 -9.17 6.66
N ASP A 140 5.90 -9.64 7.15
CA ASP A 140 5.75 -10.83 8.00
C ASP A 140 6.44 -12.08 7.44
N GLN A 141 6.48 -12.21 6.12
CA GLN A 141 7.06 -13.37 5.43
C GLN A 141 8.59 -13.39 5.50
N LEU A 142 9.21 -12.27 5.84
CA LEU A 142 10.65 -12.13 6.06
C LEU A 142 11.02 -12.27 7.55
N TYR A 143 10.02 -12.35 8.44
CA TYR A 143 10.20 -12.28 9.87
C TYR A 143 10.08 -13.66 10.54
N ASP A 144 11.02 -13.98 11.42
CA ASP A 144 10.98 -15.15 12.28
C ASP A 144 10.48 -14.78 13.68
N TYR A 145 9.23 -15.17 13.94
CA TYR A 145 8.55 -14.92 15.21
C TYR A 145 9.18 -15.60 16.43
N ARG A 146 9.97 -16.66 16.23
CA ARG A 146 10.58 -17.43 17.33
C ARG A 146 11.76 -16.67 17.92
N ILE A 147 12.59 -16.10 17.05
CA ILE A 147 13.76 -15.30 17.43
C ILE A 147 13.44 -13.80 17.53
N LYS A 148 12.24 -13.39 17.11
CA LYS A 148 11.80 -12.00 17.03
C LYS A 148 12.74 -11.13 16.19
N ASP A 149 13.22 -11.69 15.08
CA ASP A 149 14.03 -10.97 14.12
C ASP A 149 13.77 -11.44 12.68
N PHE A 150 14.29 -10.71 11.69
CA PHE A 150 14.23 -11.14 10.30
C PHE A 150 15.08 -12.41 10.09
N TYR A 151 14.63 -13.28 9.19
CA TYR A 151 15.38 -14.46 8.77
C TYR A 151 16.80 -14.07 8.31
N SER A 152 17.76 -14.99 8.41
CA SER A 152 19.06 -14.75 7.76
C SER A 152 18.89 -14.78 6.23
N PHE A 153 19.88 -14.26 5.50
CA PHE A 153 19.83 -14.35 4.03
C PHE A 153 19.84 -15.81 3.55
N ASP A 154 20.56 -16.69 4.26
CA ASP A 154 20.62 -18.12 3.94
C ASP A 154 19.26 -18.80 4.14
N ASP A 155 18.53 -18.44 5.21
CA ASP A 155 17.16 -18.91 5.44
C ASP A 155 16.21 -18.44 4.32
N ILE A 156 16.30 -17.18 3.89
CA ILE A 156 15.49 -16.66 2.79
C ILE A 156 15.83 -17.37 1.47
N CYS A 157 17.10 -17.66 1.21
CA CYS A 157 17.52 -18.46 0.06
C CYS A 157 16.89 -19.86 0.11
N TYR A 158 16.91 -20.50 1.27
CA TYR A 158 16.34 -21.83 1.47
C TYR A 158 14.81 -21.85 1.32
N ILE A 159 14.11 -20.94 2.00
CA ILE A 159 12.63 -20.91 2.05
C ILE A 159 12.02 -20.55 0.69
N TYR A 160 12.60 -19.57 -0.02
CA TYR A 160 12.00 -19.00 -1.24
C TYR A 160 12.78 -19.34 -2.53
N GLY A 161 13.90 -20.05 -2.43
CA GLY A 161 14.77 -20.37 -3.57
C GLY A 161 15.42 -19.15 -4.21
N ILE A 162 15.74 -18.12 -3.40
CA ILE A 162 16.34 -16.88 -3.89
C ILE A 162 17.81 -17.12 -4.28
N PRO A 163 18.29 -16.58 -5.41
CA PRO A 163 19.70 -16.67 -5.80
C PRO A 163 20.64 -16.02 -4.77
N SER A 164 21.76 -16.66 -4.47
CA SER A 164 22.75 -16.18 -3.49
C SER A 164 23.37 -14.82 -3.82
N ASN A 165 23.44 -14.45 -5.10
CA ASN A 165 23.92 -13.14 -5.55
C ASN A 165 22.97 -11.97 -5.19
N ASN A 166 21.77 -12.23 -4.66
CA ASN A 166 20.82 -11.21 -4.23
C ASN A 166 21.04 -10.73 -2.79
N PHE A 167 22.12 -11.14 -2.10
CA PHE A 167 22.38 -10.76 -0.70
C PHE A 167 22.32 -9.23 -0.49
N LEU A 168 22.87 -8.43 -1.42
CA LEU A 168 22.86 -6.98 -1.29
C LEU A 168 21.44 -6.41 -1.39
N LYS A 169 20.59 -6.99 -2.25
CA LYS A 169 19.16 -6.62 -2.32
C LYS A 169 18.46 -6.90 -0.99
N TYR A 170 18.73 -8.07 -0.41
CA TYR A 170 18.15 -8.47 0.87
C TYR A 170 18.51 -7.50 2.00
N TYR A 171 19.81 -7.29 2.24
CA TYR A 171 20.25 -6.44 3.35
C TYR A 171 19.83 -4.97 3.17
N THR A 172 19.81 -4.49 1.92
CA THR A 172 19.28 -3.14 1.63
C THR A 172 17.79 -3.04 1.97
N LEU A 173 17.00 -4.06 1.59
CA LEU A 173 15.58 -4.11 1.85
C LEU A 173 15.28 -4.16 3.35
N ILE A 174 15.92 -5.08 4.09
CA ILE A 174 15.71 -5.21 5.55
C ILE A 174 16.09 -3.93 6.29
N LYS A 175 17.23 -3.31 5.92
CA LYS A 175 17.66 -2.05 6.53
C LYS A 175 16.70 -0.89 6.26
N SER A 176 15.97 -0.93 5.14
CA SER A 176 14.97 0.08 4.78
C SER A 176 13.63 -0.11 5.48
N ILE A 177 13.40 -1.20 6.22
CA ILE A 177 12.15 -1.41 6.96
C ILE A 177 12.21 -0.61 8.28
N PRO A 178 11.27 0.33 8.50
CA PRO A 178 11.23 1.11 9.74
C PRO A 178 10.99 0.27 11.00
N ILE A 179 11.52 0.76 12.12
CA ILE A 179 11.40 0.12 13.43
C ILE A 179 9.93 -0.04 13.87
N HIS A 180 9.06 0.92 13.55
CA HIS A 180 7.65 0.86 13.95
C HIS A 180 6.91 -0.33 13.30
N ILE A 181 7.25 -0.68 12.05
CA ILE A 181 6.69 -1.85 11.37
C ILE A 181 7.14 -3.14 12.07
N LYS A 182 8.43 -3.19 12.48
CA LYS A 182 8.96 -4.33 13.25
C LYS A 182 8.24 -4.48 14.60
N SER A 183 7.91 -3.37 15.27
CA SER A 183 7.16 -3.43 16.53
C SER A 183 5.71 -3.91 16.34
N GLU A 184 5.01 -3.47 15.29
CA GLU A 184 3.63 -3.90 15.02
C GLU A 184 3.54 -5.40 14.72
N ILE A 185 4.52 -5.95 13.98
CA ILE A 185 4.62 -7.38 13.69
C ILE A 185 4.75 -8.20 14.99
N ASN A 186 5.48 -7.68 15.98
CA ASN A 186 5.64 -8.33 17.28
C ASN A 186 4.35 -8.31 18.11
N THR A 187 3.57 -7.22 18.05
CA THR A 187 2.35 -7.08 18.86
C THR A 187 1.20 -7.92 18.30
N ASN A 188 1.03 -7.95 16.98
CA ASN A 188 -0.11 -8.59 16.32
C ASN A 188 -0.13 -10.12 16.40
N ASN A 189 0.99 -10.74 16.77
CA ASN A 189 1.13 -12.20 16.89
C ASN A 189 1.21 -12.69 18.34
N THR A 190 0.97 -11.81 19.33
CA THR A 190 0.78 -12.24 20.72
C THR A 190 -0.58 -12.94 20.80
N PRO A 191 -0.66 -14.24 21.16
CA PRO A 191 -1.94 -14.87 21.43
C PRO A 191 -2.62 -14.08 22.54
N CYS A 192 -3.89 -13.75 22.35
CA CYS A 192 -4.73 -13.17 23.39
C CYS A 192 -4.72 -14.15 24.57
N THR A 193 -3.93 -13.89 25.61
CA THR A 193 -4.03 -14.61 26.88
C THR A 193 -5.39 -14.26 27.48
N GLN A 194 -6.36 -15.16 27.30
CA GLN A 194 -7.60 -15.14 28.04
C GLN A 194 -7.25 -15.45 29.50
N THR A 195 -7.37 -14.44 30.35
CA THR A 195 -7.49 -14.58 31.81
C THR A 195 -8.93 -14.34 32.20
#